data_AF-A0A1V9GDH4-F1
#
_entry.id   AF-A0A1V9GDH4-F1
#
_cell.length_a   1.000
_cell.length_b   1.000
_cell.length_c   1.000
_cell.angle_alpha   90.00
_cell.angle_beta   90.00
_cell.angle_gamma   90.00
#
_symmetry.space_group_name_H-M   'P 1'
#
loop_
_entity.id
_entity.type
_entity.pdbx_description
1 polymer ?
#
loop_
_entity_poly.entity_id
_entity_poly.type
_entity_poly.pdbx_seq_one_letter_code
_entity_poly.pdbx_strand_id
1 'polypeptide(L)'
;MKSIKMLSLGLGVVSLVFGILKFFSPFRDWYHAQIESSGLPQYMYAIGIAGEIITGIVFFLPFLVMMNDRSKHLLLVLANCLMISIMVAATVVHLIRWVPSAILPLKIKPPVIPLLFMAIAVINLVMVQKSGRLSNSGEGIR
;
A
#
# COMPACT_ATOMS: atom_id res chain seq x y z
N MET A 1 -12.54 -10.75 12.20
CA MET A 1 -12.64 -9.30 11.88
C MET A 1 -11.60 -8.41 12.57
N LYS A 2 -11.32 -8.55 13.88
CA LYS A 2 -10.38 -7.66 14.60
C LYS A 2 -8.99 -7.55 13.94
N SER A 3 -8.41 -8.69 13.54
CA SER A 3 -7.10 -8.72 12.88
C SER A 3 -7.10 -8.07 11.49
N ILE A 4 -8.13 -8.32 10.66
CA ILE A 4 -8.28 -7.67 9.33
C ILE A 4 -8.38 -6.15 9.50
N LYS A 5 -9.18 -5.68 10.46
CA LYS A 5 -9.31 -4.25 10.76
C LYS A 5 -7.95 -3.66 11.16
N MET A 6 -7.25 -4.29 12.10
CA MET A 6 -5.94 -3.83 12.57
C MET A 6 -4.91 -3.75 11.44
N LEU A 7 -4.77 -4.81 10.64
CA LEU A 7 -3.83 -4.85 9.52
C LEU A 7 -4.20 -3.82 8.44
N SER A 8 -5.49 -3.73 8.09
CA SER A 8 -5.97 -2.78 7.08
C SER A 8 -5.75 -1.33 7.52
N LEU A 9 -6.08 -0.99 8.76
CA LEU A 9 -5.81 0.35 9.30
C LEU A 9 -4.31 0.63 9.40
N GLY A 10 -3.50 -0.35 9.80
CA GLY A 10 -2.04 -0.21 9.87
C GLY A 10 -1.42 0.05 8.49
N LEU A 11 -1.79 -0.74 7.49
CA LEU A 11 -1.36 -0.53 6.10
C LEU A 11 -1.85 0.83 5.57
N GLY A 12 -3.08 1.20 5.90
CA GLY A 12 -3.66 2.49 5.55
C GLY A 12 -2.87 3.68 6.12
N VAL A 13 -2.56 3.65 7.43
CA VAL A 13 -1.75 4.66 8.11
C VAL A 13 -0.37 4.77 7.45
N VAL A 14 0.32 3.64 7.28
CA VAL A 14 1.67 3.64 6.70
C VAL A 14 1.66 4.25 5.30
N SER A 15 0.78 3.78 4.42
CA SER A 15 0.69 4.28 3.05
C SER A 15 0.39 5.78 3.01
N LEU A 16 -0.54 6.24 3.83
CA LEU A 16 -0.92 7.65 3.90
C LEU A 16 0.20 8.52 4.46
N VAL A 17 0.89 8.09 5.52
CA VAL A 17 2.03 8.80 6.10
C VAL A 17 3.16 8.93 5.08
N PHE A 18 3.56 7.85 4.40
CA PHE A 18 4.61 7.93 3.38
C PHE A 18 4.21 8.82 2.19
N GLY A 19 2.95 8.75 1.75
CA GLY A 19 2.43 9.65 0.71
C GLY A 19 2.46 11.12 1.12
N ILE A 20 2.08 11.44 2.36
CA ILE A 20 2.11 12.81 2.88
C ILE A 20 3.54 13.31 3.09
N LEU A 21 4.44 12.46 3.60
CA LEU A 21 5.83 12.87 3.86
C LEU A 21 6.54 13.34 2.58
N LYS A 22 6.15 12.82 1.40
CA LYS A 22 6.71 13.25 0.10
C LYS A 22 6.42 14.71 -0.28
N PHE A 23 5.59 15.44 0.47
CA PHE A 23 5.44 16.88 0.31
C PHE A 23 6.48 17.70 1.09
N PHE A 24 7.20 17.08 2.04
CA PHE A 24 8.11 17.75 2.97
C PHE A 24 9.55 17.27 2.79
N SER A 25 10.52 18.19 2.94
CA SER A 25 11.94 17.81 2.98
C SER A 25 12.29 17.12 4.31
N PRO A 26 13.20 16.12 4.31
CA PRO A 26 14.02 15.68 3.17
C PRO A 26 13.35 14.62 2.28
N PHE A 27 12.16 14.10 2.64
CA PHE A 27 11.49 13.00 1.92
C PHE A 27 11.12 13.36 0.48
N ARG A 28 10.64 14.58 0.25
CA ARG A 28 10.39 15.12 -1.10
C ARG A 28 11.63 15.01 -1.99
N ASP A 29 12.76 15.46 -1.47
CA ASP A 29 14.00 15.56 -2.24
C ASP A 29 14.60 14.17 -2.51
N TRP A 30 14.50 13.26 -1.53
CA TRP A 30 14.82 11.85 -1.72
C TRP A 30 13.95 11.16 -2.77
N TYR A 31 12.65 11.38 -2.72
CA TYR A 31 11.72 10.77 -3.67
C TYR A 31 11.92 11.34 -5.08
N HIS A 32 12.18 12.64 -5.22
CA HIS A 32 12.55 13.25 -6.50
C HIS A 32 13.82 12.61 -7.08
N ALA A 33 14.87 12.51 -6.26
CA ALA A 33 16.12 11.86 -6.66
C ALA A 33 15.93 10.38 -7.03
N GLN A 34 15.01 9.67 -6.38
CA GLN A 34 14.66 8.29 -6.75
C GLN A 34 13.99 8.18 -8.11
N ILE A 35 13.02 9.06 -8.40
CA ILE A 35 12.34 9.08 -9.72
C ILE A 35 13.35 9.40 -10.83
N GLU A 36 14.21 10.39 -10.60
CA GLU A 36 15.26 10.77 -11.56
C GLU A 36 16.29 9.65 -11.77
N SER A 37 16.82 9.09 -10.68
CA SER A 37 17.85 8.04 -10.75
C SER A 37 17.33 6.69 -11.25
N SER A 38 16.01 6.45 -11.13
CA SER A 38 15.38 5.24 -11.65
C SER A 38 15.10 5.31 -13.16
N GLY A 39 15.27 6.48 -13.78
CA GLY A 39 14.94 6.69 -15.20
C GLY A 39 13.44 6.64 -15.49
N LEU A 40 12.59 6.73 -14.45
CA LEU A 40 11.15 6.76 -14.61
C LEU A 40 10.71 8.10 -15.21
N PRO A 41 9.64 8.12 -16.04
CA PRO A 41 9.08 9.37 -16.52
C PRO A 41 8.63 10.28 -15.37
N GLN A 42 8.79 11.59 -15.52
CA GLN A 42 8.52 12.56 -14.45
C GLN A 42 7.07 12.53 -13.92
N TYR A 43 6.08 12.17 -14.75
CA TYR A 43 4.70 12.03 -14.30
C TYR A 43 4.50 10.89 -13.26
N MET A 44 5.44 9.94 -13.17
CA MET A 44 5.45 8.90 -12.13
C MET A 44 5.66 9.47 -10.73
N TYR A 45 6.26 10.66 -10.61
CA TYR A 45 6.40 11.35 -9.34
C TYR A 45 5.02 11.57 -8.69
N ALA A 46 4.11 12.22 -9.43
CA ALA A 46 2.74 12.49 -8.98
C ALA A 46 1.93 11.20 -8.79
N ILE A 47 2.08 10.24 -9.71
CA ILE A 47 1.37 8.94 -9.62
C ILE A 47 1.76 8.18 -8.36
N GLY A 48 3.04 8.15 -7.98
CA GLY A 48 3.46 7.43 -6.78
C GLY A 48 2.97 8.09 -5.48
N ILE A 49 2.92 9.43 -5.41
CA ILE A 49 2.32 10.16 -4.27
C ILE A 49 0.82 9.86 -4.21
N ALA A 50 0.11 10.05 -5.32
CA ALA A 50 -1.32 9.80 -5.41
C ALA A 50 -1.65 8.34 -5.06
N GLY A 51 -0.88 7.39 -5.57
CA GLY A 51 -1.04 5.96 -5.31
C GLY A 51 -0.96 5.64 -3.81
N GLU A 52 0.05 6.16 -3.10
CA GLU A 52 0.19 5.96 -1.66
C GLU A 52 -0.96 6.58 -0.85
N ILE A 53 -1.38 7.80 -1.20
CA ILE A 53 -2.48 8.50 -0.50
C ILE A 53 -3.82 7.80 -0.75
N ILE A 54 -4.13 7.51 -2.01
CA ILE A 54 -5.37 6.83 -2.41
C ILE A 54 -5.44 5.45 -1.75
N THR A 55 -4.35 4.67 -1.81
CA THR A 55 -4.29 3.35 -1.15
C THR A 55 -4.58 3.47 0.35
N GLY A 56 -3.99 4.47 1.01
CA GLY A 56 -4.23 4.77 2.41
C GLY A 56 -5.71 5.03 2.70
N ILE A 57 -6.33 5.95 1.95
CA ILE A 57 -7.74 6.30 2.09
C ILE A 57 -8.64 5.08 1.87
N VAL A 58 -8.40 4.30 0.81
CA VAL A 58 -9.22 3.12 0.48
C VAL A 58 -9.18 2.07 1.59
N PHE A 59 -8.06 1.92 2.32
CA PHE A 59 -8.00 1.07 3.51
C PHE A 59 -8.87 1.55 4.67
N PHE A 60 -9.08 2.86 4.83
CA PHE A 60 -9.90 3.43 5.89
C PHE A 60 -11.40 3.37 5.61
N LEU A 61 -11.80 3.55 4.35
CA LEU A 61 -13.22 3.69 3.96
C LEU A 61 -14.15 2.60 4.52
N PRO A 62 -13.82 1.28 4.50
CA PRO A 62 -14.68 0.23 5.04
C PRO A 62 -15.01 0.35 6.53
N PHE A 63 -14.25 1.15 7.28
CA PHE A 63 -14.36 1.32 8.73
C PHE A 63 -14.88 2.69 9.14
N LEU A 64 -14.90 3.67 8.23
CA LEU A 64 -15.37 5.03 8.49
C LEU A 64 -16.79 5.27 7.96
N VAL A 65 -17.19 4.54 6.91
CA VAL A 65 -18.46 4.71 6.23
C VAL A 65 -19.35 3.49 6.45
N MET A 66 -20.65 3.72 6.65
CA MET A 66 -21.63 2.63 6.66
C MET A 66 -21.77 2.05 5.26
N MET A 67 -21.44 0.76 5.12
CA MET A 67 -21.47 0.04 3.85
C MET A 67 -21.92 -1.41 4.10
N ASN A 68 -22.54 -2.03 3.09
CA ASN A 68 -22.84 -3.46 3.12
C ASN A 68 -21.54 -4.30 3.08
N ASP A 69 -21.66 -5.57 3.44
CA ASP A 69 -20.48 -6.44 3.60
C ASP A 69 -19.79 -6.74 2.25
N ARG A 70 -20.55 -6.79 1.16
CA ARG A 70 -20.00 -6.94 -0.20
C ARG A 70 -19.10 -5.78 -0.58
N SER A 71 -19.54 -4.53 -0.38
CA SER A 71 -18.77 -3.33 -0.69
C SER A 71 -17.53 -3.22 0.21
N LYS A 72 -17.65 -3.54 1.51
CA LYS A 72 -16.48 -3.59 2.41
C LYS A 72 -15.46 -4.60 1.94
N HIS A 73 -15.90 -5.81 1.57
CA HIS A 73 -15.03 -6.85 1.05
C HIS A 73 -14.32 -6.38 -0.23
N LEU A 74 -15.05 -5.84 -1.20
CA LEU A 74 -14.47 -5.35 -2.46
C LEU A 74 -13.45 -4.23 -2.23
N LEU A 75 -13.75 -3.25 -1.36
CA LEU A 75 -12.82 -2.19 -1.03
C LEU A 75 -11.56 -2.71 -0.33
N LEU A 76 -11.70 -3.65 0.60
CA LEU A 76 -10.54 -4.25 1.26
C LEU A 76 -9.67 -5.06 0.28
N VAL A 77 -10.28 -5.78 -0.65
CA VAL A 77 -9.54 -6.46 -1.73
C VAL A 77 -8.82 -5.45 -2.60
N LEU A 78 -9.51 -4.39 -3.06
CA LEU A 78 -8.94 -3.32 -3.85
C LEU A 78 -7.76 -2.65 -3.14
N ALA A 79 -7.92 -2.29 -1.85
CA ALA A 79 -6.87 -1.66 -1.05
C ALA A 79 -5.61 -2.52 -0.98
N ASN A 80 -5.75 -3.83 -0.73
CA ASN A 80 -4.61 -4.73 -0.70
C ASN A 80 -3.97 -4.88 -2.09
N CYS A 81 -4.74 -4.95 -3.18
CA CYS A 81 -4.20 -4.99 -4.53
C CYS A 81 -3.42 -3.72 -4.89
N LEU A 82 -3.93 -2.55 -4.51
CA LEU A 82 -3.24 -1.27 -4.68
C LEU A 82 -1.93 -1.26 -3.88
N MET A 83 -1.97 -1.67 -2.60
CA MET A 83 -0.80 -1.77 -1.74
C MET A 83 0.27 -2.68 -2.34
N ILE A 84 -0.11 -3.88 -2.79
CA ILE A 84 0.81 -4.82 -3.43
C ILE A 84 1.43 -4.17 -4.67
N SER A 85 0.63 -3.50 -5.51
CA SER A 85 1.10 -2.86 -6.74
C SER A 85 2.14 -1.76 -6.46
N ILE A 86 1.89 -0.88 -5.48
CA ILE A 86 2.86 0.17 -5.13
C ILE A 86 4.11 -0.39 -4.47
N MET A 87 4.01 -1.48 -3.69
CA MET A 87 5.17 -2.14 -3.10
C MET A 87 6.01 -2.90 -4.12
N VAL A 88 5.39 -3.48 -5.16
CA VAL A 88 6.11 -4.05 -6.31
C VAL A 88 6.89 -2.95 -7.04
N ALA A 89 6.26 -1.82 -7.34
CA ALA A 89 6.94 -0.69 -7.98
C ALA A 89 8.12 -0.20 -7.13
N ALA A 90 7.93 -0.03 -5.82
CA ALA A 90 9.00 0.34 -4.90
C ALA A 90 10.14 -0.70 -4.87
N THR A 91 9.80 -1.98 -4.86
CA THR A 91 10.78 -3.08 -4.92
C THR A 91 11.61 -3.00 -6.20
N VAL A 92 10.97 -2.80 -7.36
CA VAL A 92 11.68 -2.64 -8.64
C VAL A 92 12.64 -1.47 -8.59
N VAL A 93 12.22 -0.30 -8.09
CA VAL A 93 13.08 0.89 -7.95
C VAL A 93 14.30 0.59 -7.07
N HIS A 94 14.12 -0.14 -5.96
CA HIS A 94 15.22 -0.56 -5.09
C HIS A 94 16.22 -1.54 -5.75
N LEU A 95 15.77 -2.30 -6.76
CA LEU A 95 16.63 -3.25 -7.48
C LEU A 95 17.41 -2.58 -8.63
N ILE A 96 17.05 -1.36 -9.04
CA ILE A 96 17.78 -0.60 -10.05
C ILE A 96 19.15 -0.20 -9.49
N ARG A 97 20.23 -0.65 -10.15
CA ARG A 97 21.63 -0.49 -9.70
C ARG A 97 22.06 0.96 -9.47
N TRP A 98 21.44 1.90 -10.16
CA TRP A 98 21.85 3.31 -10.20
C TRP A 98 21.25 4.17 -9.08
N VAL A 99 20.35 3.62 -8.25
CA VAL A 99 19.76 4.33 -7.11
C VAL A 99 20.69 4.21 -5.90
N PRO A 100 21.37 5.29 -5.45
CA PRO A 100 22.26 5.23 -4.30
C PRO A 100 21.50 5.01 -3.00
N SER A 101 22.09 4.31 -2.02
CA SER A 101 21.45 4.13 -0.70
C SER A 101 21.25 5.44 0.06
N ALA A 102 22.04 6.48 -0.24
CA ALA A 102 21.97 7.78 0.41
C ALA A 102 20.64 8.53 0.19
N ILE A 103 19.92 8.23 -0.89
CA ILE A 103 18.63 8.85 -1.25
C ILE A 103 17.43 7.97 -0.88
N LEU A 104 17.64 6.88 -0.14
CA LEU A 104 16.56 6.05 0.38
C LEU A 104 16.11 6.57 1.75
N PRO A 105 14.80 6.63 2.05
CA PRO A 105 14.24 7.23 3.28
C PRO A 105 14.86 6.72 4.58
N LEU A 106 15.39 5.49 4.56
CA LEU A 106 16.01 4.83 5.70
C LEU A 106 17.41 4.30 5.39
N LYS A 107 17.97 4.67 4.24
CA LYS A 107 19.31 4.25 3.76
C LYS A 107 19.52 2.73 3.65
N ILE A 108 18.45 1.94 3.67
CA ILE A 108 18.47 0.48 3.51
C ILE A 108 18.40 0.17 2.02
N LYS A 109 19.49 -0.32 1.43
CA LYS A 109 19.55 -0.64 -0.01
C LYS A 109 18.61 -1.80 -0.39
N PRO A 110 18.64 -2.96 0.29
CA PRO A 110 17.73 -4.05 -0.08
C PRO A 110 16.26 -3.65 0.14
N PRO A 111 15.31 -4.12 -0.68
CA PRO A 111 13.90 -3.75 -0.59
C PRO A 111 13.17 -4.41 0.59
N VAL A 112 13.79 -4.48 1.78
CA VAL A 112 13.22 -5.16 2.96
C VAL A 112 11.88 -4.56 3.34
N ILE A 113 11.77 -3.23 3.33
CA ILE A 113 10.56 -2.51 3.75
C ILE A 113 9.42 -2.70 2.74
N PRO A 114 9.62 -2.47 1.43
CA PRO A 114 8.63 -2.82 0.42
C PRO A 114 8.17 -4.29 0.51
N LEU A 115 9.10 -5.23 0.64
CA LEU A 115 8.78 -6.65 0.73
C LEU A 115 7.99 -7.00 1.99
N LEU A 116 8.32 -6.40 3.13
CA LEU A 116 7.60 -6.59 4.39
C LEU A 116 6.15 -6.14 4.26
N PHE A 117 5.91 -4.91 3.79
CA PHE A 117 4.55 -4.40 3.65
C PHE A 117 3.76 -5.13 2.56
N MET A 118 4.43 -5.57 1.49
CA MET A 118 3.82 -6.45 0.50
C MET A 118 3.39 -7.79 1.11
N ALA A 119 4.23 -8.41 1.94
CA ALA A 119 3.87 -9.66 2.63
C ALA A 119 2.68 -9.46 3.57
N ILE A 120 2.65 -8.38 4.35
CA ILE A 120 1.53 -8.04 5.22
C ILE A 120 0.25 -7.82 4.41
N ALA A 121 0.32 -7.13 3.27
CA ALA A 121 -0.81 -6.93 2.37
C ALA A 121 -1.33 -8.25 1.77
N VAL A 122 -0.44 -9.16 1.37
CA VAL A 122 -0.81 -10.51 0.90
C VAL A 122 -1.50 -11.31 2.00
N ILE A 123 -0.96 -11.30 3.23
CA ILE A 123 -1.57 -11.97 4.39
C ILE A 123 -2.97 -11.40 4.64
N ASN A 124 -3.10 -10.08 4.69
CA ASN A 124 -4.37 -9.41 4.92
C ASN A 124 -5.38 -9.71 3.79
N LEU A 125 -4.95 -9.73 2.54
CA LEU A 125 -5.78 -10.11 1.39
C LEU A 125 -6.30 -11.55 1.52
N VAL A 126 -5.45 -12.51 1.86
CA VAL A 126 -5.86 -13.90 2.09
C VAL A 126 -6.88 -14.00 3.22
N MET A 127 -6.70 -13.23 4.30
CA MET A 127 -7.66 -13.19 5.41
C MET A 127 -9.02 -12.60 4.99
N VAL A 128 -9.01 -11.52 4.20
CA VAL A 128 -10.23 -10.90 3.66
C VAL A 128 -10.98 -11.89 2.77
N GLN A 129 -10.29 -12.55 1.85
CA GLN A 129 -10.88 -13.55 0.95
C GLN A 129 -11.49 -14.74 1.70
N LYS A 130 -10.79 -15.25 2.73
CA LYS A 130 -11.34 -16.31 3.60
C LYS A 130 -12.60 -15.85 4.35
N SER A 131 -12.60 -14.62 4.85
CA SER A 131 -13.76 -14.04 5.54
C SER A 131 -14.97 -13.86 4.61
N GLY A 132 -14.76 -13.43 3.36
CA GLY A 132 -15.82 -13.29 2.36
C GLY A 132 -16.46 -14.61 1.97
N ARG A 133 -15.67 -15.68 1.81
CA ARG A 133 -16.18 -17.04 1.52
C ARG A 133 -17.07 -17.59 2.62
N LEU A 134 -16.71 -17.36 3.88
CA LEU A 134 -17.50 -17.79 5.04
C LEU A 134 -18.85 -17.05 5.11
N SER A 135 -18.88 -15.76 4.77
CA SER A 135 -20.12 -14.98 4.70
C SER A 135 -21.07 -15.55 3.65
N ASN A 136 -20.58 -15.82 2.43
CA ASN A 136 -21.41 -16.34 1.34
C ASN A 136 -21.89 -17.79 1.57
N SER A 137 -21.15 -18.58 2.35
CA SER A 137 -21.53 -19.98 2.66
C SER A 137 -22.65 -20.05 3.72
N GLY A 138 -22.80 -19.03 4.56
CA GLY A 138 -23.84 -18.94 5.60
C GLY A 138 -25.18 -18.41 5.10
N GLU A 139 -25.20 -17.70 3.96
CA GLU A 139 -26.44 -17.21 3.33
C GLU A 139 -27.20 -18.31 2.57
N GLY A 140 -26.62 -19.49 2.37
CA GLY A 140 -27.27 -20.63 1.72
C GLY A 140 -28.13 -21.54 2.63
N ILE A 141 -28.30 -21.18 3.91
CA ILE A 141 -29.07 -21.97 4.91
C ILE A 141 -30.25 -21.15 5.48
N ARG A 142 -30.70 -20.09 4.79
CA ARG A 142 -31.88 -19.31 5.22
C ARG A 142 -32.93 -19.24 4.15
#